data_AF-A0A7Z9FAV8-F1
#
_entry.id   AF-A0A7Z9FAV8-F1
#
_cell.length_a   1.000
_cell.length_b   1.000
_cell.length_c   1.000
_cell.angle_alpha   90.00
_cell.angle_beta   90.00
_cell.angle_gamma   90.00
#
_symmetry.space_group_name_H-M   'P 1'
#
loop_
_entity.id
_entity.type
_entity.pdbx_description
1 polymer ?
#
loop_
_entity_poly.entity_id
_entity_poly.type
_entity_poly.pdbx_seq_one_letter_code
_entity_poly.pdbx_strand_id
1 'polypeptide(L)'
;MGEIGTFSARIPIRTVFLAFFFVGCTAFGGPAAHIGYFRESFVARRQWLTDETFADLFALSQFLPGPGSTQLAVAIGTVCRGKLGGLAALVGFTLPASVLMIAFGLRLLAS
;
A
#
# COMPACT_ATOMS: atom_id res chain seq x y z
N MET A 1 13.85 -6.94 -19.81
CA MET A 1 12.58 -6.43 -19.25
C MET A 1 11.48 -7.41 -19.64
N GLY A 2 11.53 -8.61 -19.08
CA GLY A 2 10.66 -9.72 -19.49
C GLY A 2 9.28 -9.57 -18.88
N GLU A 3 8.25 -9.60 -19.73
CA GLU A 3 6.89 -10.08 -19.47
C GLU A 3 6.41 -9.87 -18.02
N ILE A 4 6.04 -8.63 -17.68
CA ILE A 4 5.14 -8.35 -16.54
C ILE A 4 3.89 -9.21 -16.71
N GLY A 5 3.80 -10.25 -15.87
CA GLY A 5 2.74 -11.24 -15.85
C GLY A 5 1.36 -10.63 -16.11
N THR A 6 0.74 -11.19 -17.13
CA THR A 6 -0.51 -10.86 -17.80
C THR A 6 -1.73 -10.61 -16.88
N PHE A 7 -2.46 -9.54 -17.23
CA PHE A 7 -3.92 -9.41 -17.25
C PHE A 7 -4.74 -9.97 -16.07
N SER A 8 -5.03 -9.09 -15.10
CA SER A 8 -6.29 -9.16 -14.33
C SER A 8 -7.16 -7.98 -14.74
N ALA A 9 -8.44 -8.22 -15.02
CA ALA A 9 -9.41 -7.18 -15.34
C ALA A 9 -9.22 -5.97 -14.41
N ARG A 10 -8.87 -4.81 -14.98
CA ARG A 10 -8.48 -3.57 -14.28
C ARG A 10 -9.07 -3.50 -12.85
N ILE A 11 -8.26 -3.80 -11.83
CA ILE A 11 -8.74 -3.89 -10.44
C ILE A 11 -9.51 -2.60 -10.11
N PRO A 12 -10.77 -2.70 -9.68
CA PRO A 12 -11.56 -1.49 -9.49
C PRO A 12 -10.95 -0.65 -8.37
N ILE A 13 -10.94 0.68 -8.55
CA ILE A 13 -10.22 1.61 -7.68
C ILE A 13 -10.65 1.49 -6.21
N ARG A 14 -11.93 1.21 -5.98
CA ARG A 14 -12.50 0.92 -4.66
C ARG A 14 -11.84 -0.26 -3.97
N THR A 15 -11.47 -1.30 -4.73
CA THR A 15 -10.85 -2.51 -4.18
C THR A 15 -9.40 -2.25 -3.81
N VAL A 16 -8.69 -1.45 -4.62
CA VAL A 16 -7.35 -0.97 -4.26
C VAL A 16 -7.43 -0.15 -2.96
N PHE A 17 -8.30 0.86 -2.92
CA PHE A 17 -8.49 1.70 -1.74
C PHE A 17 -8.81 0.88 -0.48
N LEU A 18 -9.82 -0.01 -0.53
CA LEU A 18 -10.24 -0.81 0.61
C LEU A 18 -9.15 -1.79 1.07
N ALA A 19 -8.38 -2.36 0.15
CA ALA A 19 -7.28 -3.24 0.50
C ALA A 19 -6.18 -2.49 1.27
N PHE A 20 -5.76 -1.32 0.76
CA PHE A 20 -4.76 -0.49 1.44
C PHE A 20 -5.28 0.14 2.72
N PHE A 21 -6.57 0.47 2.79
CA PHE A 21 -7.23 0.94 4.00
C PHE A 21 -7.20 -0.11 5.11
N PHE A 22 -7.54 -1.36 4.78
CA PHE A 22 -7.46 -2.45 5.76
C PHE A 22 -6.03 -2.67 6.24
N VAL A 23 -5.06 -2.68 5.32
CA VAL A 23 -3.66 -2.80 5.73
C VAL A 23 -3.20 -1.61 6.56
N GLY A 24 -3.60 -0.37 6.23
CA GLY A 24 -3.30 0.83 7.01
C GLY A 24 -3.87 0.75 8.44
N CYS A 25 -5.06 0.17 8.60
CA CYS A 25 -5.65 -0.11 9.92
C CYS A 25 -4.90 -1.19 10.71
N THR A 26 -4.18 -2.11 10.04
CA THR A 26 -3.44 -3.21 10.69
C THR A 26 -1.92 -3.03 10.67
N ALA A 27 -1.42 -1.92 10.12
CA ALA A 27 0.00 -1.66 9.89
C ALA A 27 0.74 -1.26 11.19
N PHE A 28 0.74 -2.15 12.18
CA PHE A 28 1.49 -2.02 13.43
C PHE A 28 2.77 -2.88 13.38
N GLY A 29 3.74 -2.59 14.24
CA GLY A 29 4.97 -3.40 14.35
C GLY A 29 6.16 -2.96 13.49
N GLY A 30 6.10 -1.78 12.87
CA GLY A 30 7.23 -1.18 12.15
C GLY A 30 7.41 -1.64 10.70
N PRO A 31 8.47 -1.17 10.01
CA PRO A 31 8.62 -1.35 8.56
C PRO A 31 8.67 -2.81 8.10
N ALA A 32 9.33 -3.69 8.85
CA ALA A 32 9.41 -5.12 8.52
C ALA A 32 8.02 -5.79 8.55
N ALA A 33 7.17 -5.41 9.51
CA ALA A 33 5.80 -5.91 9.60
C ALA A 33 4.97 -5.42 8.40
N HIS A 34 5.13 -4.17 7.98
CA HIS A 34 4.42 -3.61 6.82
C HIS A 34 4.73 -4.37 5.54
N ILE A 35 6.00 -4.70 5.30
CA ILE A 35 6.44 -5.49 4.15
C ILE A 35 5.80 -6.88 4.19
N GLY A 36 5.82 -7.53 5.36
CA GLY A 36 5.14 -8.82 5.58
C GLY A 36 3.65 -8.76 5.26
N TYR A 37 2.95 -7.72 5.74
CA TYR A 37 1.53 -7.51 5.46
C TYR A 37 1.23 -7.30 3.99
N PHE A 38 2.08 -6.55 3.28
CA PHE A 38 1.90 -6.34 1.84
C PHE A 38 2.14 -7.61 1.04
N ARG A 39 3.19 -8.38 1.36
CA ARG A 39 3.44 -9.66 0.70
C ARG A 39 2.28 -10.65 0.94
N GLU A 40 1.86 -10.81 2.20
CA GLU A 40 0.72 -11.66 2.56
C GLU A 40 -0.57 -11.22 1.84
N SER A 41 -0.86 -9.92 1.83
CA SER A 41 -2.10 -9.38 1.27
C SER A 41 -2.14 -9.42 -0.25
N PHE A 42 -1.07 -8.99 -0.91
CA PHE A 42 -1.06 -8.73 -2.36
C PHE A 42 -0.43 -9.86 -3.17
N VAL A 43 0.44 -10.68 -2.58
CA VAL A 43 1.01 -11.88 -3.22
C VAL A 43 0.22 -13.11 -2.81
N ALA A 44 0.22 -13.46 -1.51
CA ALA A 44 -0.33 -14.74 -1.07
C ALA A 44 -1.86 -14.82 -1.16
N ARG A 45 -2.59 -13.82 -0.64
CA ARG A 45 -4.07 -13.86 -0.57
C ARG A 45 -4.76 -13.39 -1.83
N ARG A 46 -4.40 -12.21 -2.32
CA ARG A 46 -5.08 -11.58 -3.47
C ARG A 46 -4.49 -11.97 -4.81
N GLN A 47 -3.24 -12.46 -4.82
CA GLN A 47 -2.51 -12.84 -6.03
C GLN A 47 -2.52 -11.73 -7.09
N TRP A 48 -2.41 -10.47 -6.65
CA TRP A 48 -2.30 -9.30 -7.53
C TRP A 48 -0.89 -9.14 -8.08
N LEU A 49 0.09 -9.69 -7.38
CA LEU A 49 1.51 -9.64 -7.71
C LEU A 49 2.11 -11.04 -7.55
N THR A 50 3.15 -11.32 -8.32
CA THR A 50 4.05 -12.44 -8.04
C THR A 50 5.08 -12.04 -6.98
N ASP A 51 5.76 -13.02 -6.39
CA ASP A 51 6.87 -12.77 -5.47
C ASP A 51 8.00 -11.96 -6.14
N GLU A 52 8.30 -12.23 -7.41
CA GLU A 52 9.31 -11.50 -8.18
C GLU A 52 8.89 -10.04 -8.39
N THR A 53 7.64 -9.81 -8.81
CA THR A 53 7.12 -8.45 -9.01
C THR A 53 7.13 -7.67 -7.71
N PHE A 54 6.76 -8.31 -6.60
CA PHE A 54 6.80 -7.69 -5.28
C PHE A 54 8.23 -7.32 -4.87
N ALA A 55 9.19 -8.21 -5.07
CA ALA A 55 10.60 -7.96 -4.76
C ALA A 55 11.17 -6.79 -5.58
N ASP A 56 10.83 -6.69 -6.87
CA ASP A 56 11.23 -5.58 -7.73
C ASP A 56 10.67 -4.24 -7.24
N LEU A 57 9.38 -4.21 -6.88
CA LEU A 57 8.75 -3.01 -6.34
C LEU A 57 9.31 -2.62 -4.97
N PHE A 58 9.65 -3.60 -4.14
CA PHE A 58 10.31 -3.38 -2.86
C PHE A 58 11.71 -2.78 -3.06
N ALA A 59 12.53 -3.36 -3.93
CA ALA A 59 13.84 -2.84 -4.27
C ALA A 59 13.77 -1.41 -4.82
N LEU A 60 12.82 -1.14 -5.73
CA LEU A 60 12.56 0.20 -6.26
C LEU A 60 12.20 1.20 -5.16
N SER A 61 11.36 0.80 -4.22
CA SER A 61 10.94 1.65 -3.10
C SER A 61 12.12 1.98 -2.19
N GLN A 62 12.98 1.00 -1.91
CA GLN A 62 14.19 1.20 -1.10
C GLN A 62 15.25 2.07 -1.78
N PHE A 63 15.25 2.12 -3.11
CA PHE A 63 16.16 2.96 -3.89
C PHE A 63 15.79 4.46 -3.84
N LEU A 64 14.51 4.78 -3.67
CA LEU A 64 14.01 6.15 -3.69
C LEU A 64 14.09 6.81 -2.30
N PRO A 65 14.44 8.11 -2.20
CA PRO A 65 14.43 8.81 -0.91
C PRO A 65 12.99 8.95 -0.39
N GLY A 66 12.75 8.48 0.83
CA GLY A 66 11.46 8.61 1.51
C GLY A 66 11.08 7.40 2.36
N PRO A 67 9.83 7.36 2.88
CA PRO A 67 9.35 6.24 3.67
C PRO A 67 9.08 5.02 2.78
N GLY A 68 9.93 4.00 2.88
CA GLY A 68 9.88 2.79 2.05
C GLY A 68 8.51 2.10 2.03
N SER A 69 7.79 2.05 3.15
CA SER A 69 6.44 1.44 3.22
C SER A 69 5.40 2.21 2.40
N THR A 70 5.46 3.54 2.41
CA THR A 70 4.51 4.38 1.64
C THR A 70 4.84 4.34 0.15
N GLN A 71 6.13 4.37 -0.19
CA GLN A 71 6.58 4.19 -1.57
C GLN A 71 6.16 2.84 -2.14
N LEU A 72 6.31 1.77 -1.37
CA LEU A 72 5.89 0.44 -1.77
C LEU A 72 4.37 0.36 -1.96
N ALA A 73 3.58 0.96 -1.07
CA ALA A 73 2.13 1.03 -1.24
C ALA A 73 1.73 1.73 -2.56
N VAL A 74 2.34 2.88 -2.84
CA VAL A 74 2.10 3.63 -4.08
C VAL A 74 2.53 2.84 -5.31
N ALA A 75 3.68 2.17 -5.26
CA ALA A 75 4.20 1.37 -6.35
C ALA A 75 3.26 0.19 -6.68
N ILE A 76 2.83 -0.56 -5.66
CA ILE A 76 1.86 -1.66 -5.80
C ILE A 76 0.53 -1.14 -6.35
N GLY A 77 -0.01 -0.05 -5.78
CA GLY A 77 -1.24 0.57 -6.27
C GLY A 77 -1.13 1.01 -7.73
N THR A 78 0.03 1.53 -8.13
CA THR A 78 0.29 1.97 -9.50
C THR A 78 0.32 0.82 -10.49
N VAL A 79 0.93 -0.32 -10.13
CA VAL A 79 0.88 -1.55 -10.95
C VAL A 79 -0.55 -2.08 -11.04
N CYS A 80 -1.33 -2.02 -9.96
CA CYS A 80 -2.71 -2.53 -9.94
C CYS A 80 -3.70 -1.72 -10.80
N ARG A 81 -3.58 -0.37 -10.83
CA ARG A 81 -4.58 0.49 -11.51
C ARG A 81 -4.03 1.80 -12.10
N GLY A 82 -2.75 1.84 -12.45
CA GLY A 82 -2.07 3.04 -12.94
C GLY A 82 -2.00 4.14 -11.89
N LYS A 83 -1.74 5.38 -12.32
CA LYS A 83 -1.54 6.55 -11.41
C LYS A 83 -2.66 6.72 -10.37
N LEU A 84 -3.91 6.48 -10.77
CA LEU A 84 -5.06 6.54 -9.86
C LEU A 84 -4.99 5.47 -8.79
N GLY A 85 -4.55 4.25 -9.13
CA GLY A 85 -4.33 3.18 -8.16
C GLY A 85 -3.26 3.53 -7.13
N GLY A 86 -2.17 4.19 -7.55
CA GLY A 86 -1.15 4.71 -6.65
C GLY A 86 -1.72 5.74 -5.67
N LEU A 87 -2.54 6.67 -6.15
CA LEU A 87 -3.20 7.65 -5.29
C LEU A 87 -4.20 7.00 -4.32
N ALA A 88 -5.00 6.04 -4.79
CA ALA A 88 -5.92 5.31 -3.93
C ALA A 88 -5.21 4.47 -2.87
N ALA A 89 -4.06 3.88 -3.20
CA ALA A 89 -3.21 3.17 -2.24
C ALA A 89 -2.63 4.12 -1.20
N LEU A 90 -2.13 5.28 -1.62
CA LEU A 90 -1.62 6.31 -0.71
C LEU A 90 -2.69 6.76 0.29
N VAL A 91 -3.86 7.18 -0.23
CA VAL A 91 -4.95 7.64 0.63
C VAL A 91 -5.44 6.51 1.52
N GLY A 92 -5.67 5.31 0.97
CA GLY A 92 -6.11 4.16 1.76
C GLY A 92 -5.15 3.85 2.91
N PHE A 93 -3.84 3.79 2.64
CA PHE A 93 -2.85 3.43 3.64
C PHE A 93 -2.64 4.51 4.71
N THR A 94 -2.65 5.79 4.34
CA THR A 94 -2.36 6.90 5.26
C THR A 94 -3.59 7.38 6.04
N LEU A 95 -4.78 7.27 5.47
CA LEU A 95 -6.01 7.84 6.04
C LEU A 95 -6.35 7.33 7.46
N PRO A 96 -6.24 6.04 7.81
CA PRO A 96 -6.49 5.56 9.16
C PRO A 96 -5.64 6.29 10.21
N ALA A 97 -4.33 6.41 9.97
CA ALA A 97 -3.41 7.06 10.87
C ALA A 97 -3.68 8.57 10.97
N SER A 98 -3.92 9.24 9.84
CA SER A 98 -4.26 10.67 9.82
C SER A 98 -5.54 10.98 10.58
N VAL A 99 -6.60 10.18 10.40
CA VAL A 99 -7.87 10.37 11.12
C VAL A 99 -7.68 10.22 12.62
N LEU A 100 -6.96 9.18 13.06
CA LEU A 100 -6.67 8.97 14.49
C LEU A 100 -5.85 10.12 15.09
N MET A 101 -4.83 10.60 14.37
CA MET A 101 -4.00 11.72 14.82
C MET A 101 -4.76 13.03 14.90
N ILE A 102 -5.61 13.33 13.91
CA ILE A 102 -6.44 14.54 13.92
C ILE A 102 -7.45 14.48 15.08
N ALA A 103 -8.14 13.35 15.26
CA ALA A 103 -9.10 13.18 16.34
C ALA A 103 -8.44 13.33 17.73
N PHE A 104 -7.25 12.77 17.91
CA PHE A 104 -6.47 12.92 19.13
C PHE A 104 -6.06 14.39 19.36
N GLY A 105 -5.54 15.07 18.34
CA GLY A 105 -5.16 16.48 18.41
C GLY A 105 -6.33 17.40 18.77
N LEU A 106 -7.50 17.20 18.14
CA LEU A 106 -8.73 17.94 18.47
C LEU A 106 -9.17 17.70 19.92
N ARG A 107 -9.06 16.47 20.42
CA ARG A 107 -9.44 16.14 21.80
C ARG A 107 -8.50 16.78 22.82
N LEU A 108 -7.21 16.86 22.51
CA LEU A 108 -6.19 17.49 23.36
C LEU A 108 -6.29 19.02 23.37
N LEU A 109 -6.69 19.64 22.25
CA LEU A 109 -6.99 21.07 22.21
C LEU A 109 -8.27 21.44 22.96
N ALA A 110 -9.18 20.47 23.15
CA ALA A 110 -10.46 20.65 23.85
C ALA A 110 -10.42 20.27 25.35
N SER A 111 -9.26 19.89 25.89
CA SER A 111 -9.02 19.65 27.34
C SER A 111 -8.27 20.80 27.96
#